data_AF-A0A961CVI5-F1
#
_entry.id   AF-A0A961CVI5-F1
#
_cell.length_a   1.000
_cell.length_b   1.000
_cell.length_c   1.000
_cell.angle_alpha   90.00
_cell.angle_beta   90.00
_cell.angle_gamma   90.00
#
_symmetry.space_group_name_H-M   'P 1'
#
loop_
_entity.id
_entity.type
_entity.pdbx_description
1 polymer ?
#
loop_
_entity_poly.entity_id
_entity_poly.type
_entity_poly.pdbx_seq_one_letter_code
_entity_poly.pdbx_strand_id
1 'polypeptide(L)'
;MQLADRSPAPPVTGVHEGFRLLGWWCAGVVVAVLHNGLWATPNLEAMSQVARHLGSNPFSGPNAPDYVMTDVLVPVVSRAVGQSGPAAYARLHLVVLVVLWAVVAAVARSRFGYRSARNLVVLLAVSPLVTVSMQWLGQPDPLTATLGILMVLLRPRWAVLVVAVLAGLTHPEQAVFMAAVAAVVRAVLVDDVAVADAAAPASGSSLRTRWRPVGLDLAASVGGVLLGRLVTEVYFRVAGIELGRPRTAYLDFGIGRFVDHHLQQPLGLLWTLWGPLWLVVAGVICVRVLRRGVDPRSARRWAVLTTAAVLALVPVLVTLDETRVYAVITAPLLVGVAVLLDRERPPLPDRLVAGFAVGLLGLSLVVPGGFATGVTSWRGQLDTPAMVEFLRDGTRPPGDLTLWLLSPFDFTIPAL
;
A
#
# COMPACT_ATOMS: atom_id res chain seq x y z
N MET A 1 -55.49 9.62 -10.78
CA MET A 1 -54.51 8.68 -11.37
C MET A 1 -53.64 9.50 -12.33
N GLN A 2 -52.54 10.08 -11.83
CA GLN A 2 -51.62 10.89 -12.63
C GLN A 2 -50.48 9.99 -13.11
N LEU A 3 -50.35 9.86 -14.43
CA LEU A 3 -49.24 9.17 -15.08
C LEU A 3 -47.97 10.00 -14.85
N ALA A 4 -47.04 9.46 -14.08
CA ALA A 4 -45.72 10.03 -13.89
C ALA A 4 -44.95 10.01 -15.21
N ASP A 5 -44.58 11.21 -15.64
CA ASP A 5 -43.69 11.53 -16.74
C ASP A 5 -42.37 10.76 -16.57
N ARG A 6 -42.12 9.78 -17.45
CA ARG A 6 -40.84 9.06 -17.50
C ARG A 6 -39.86 9.93 -18.29
N SER A 7 -39.20 10.84 -17.59
CA SER A 7 -38.00 11.50 -18.10
C SER A 7 -37.01 10.43 -18.61
N PRO A 8 -36.41 10.60 -19.80
CA PRO A 8 -35.43 9.66 -20.32
C PRO A 8 -34.24 9.57 -19.37
N ALA A 9 -33.73 8.35 -19.15
CA ALA A 9 -32.54 8.11 -18.35
C ALA A 9 -31.37 8.98 -18.90
N PRO A 10 -30.59 9.66 -18.03
CA PRO A 10 -29.45 10.44 -18.48
C PRO A 10 -28.46 9.54 -19.24
N PRO A 11 -27.76 10.08 -20.25
CA PRO A 11 -26.97 9.29 -21.18
C PRO A 11 -25.75 8.66 -20.50
N VAL A 12 -25.14 7.71 -21.23
CA VAL A 12 -23.97 6.87 -20.92
C VAL A 12 -22.74 7.67 -20.44
N THR A 13 -22.77 8.23 -19.23
CA THR A 13 -21.63 8.92 -18.59
C THR A 13 -20.54 7.94 -18.14
N GLY A 14 -20.90 6.65 -17.98
CA GLY A 14 -20.01 5.62 -17.47
C GLY A 14 -18.80 5.31 -18.35
N VAL A 15 -18.96 5.39 -19.69
CA VAL A 15 -17.90 5.02 -20.65
C VAL A 15 -16.85 6.12 -20.77
N HIS A 16 -17.29 7.38 -20.93
CA HIS A 16 -16.38 8.52 -21.10
C HIS A 16 -15.49 8.74 -19.87
N GLU A 17 -16.06 8.67 -18.67
CA GLU A 17 -15.26 8.76 -17.45
C GLU A 17 -14.34 7.55 -17.23
N GLY A 18 -14.71 6.37 -17.77
CA GLY A 18 -13.84 5.19 -17.78
C GLY A 18 -12.56 5.44 -18.58
N PHE A 19 -12.69 5.96 -19.80
CA PHE A 19 -11.54 6.35 -20.62
C PHE A 19 -10.69 7.46 -19.97
N ARG A 20 -11.34 8.45 -19.34
CA ARG A 20 -10.60 9.49 -18.60
C ARG A 20 -9.81 8.90 -17.44
N LEU A 21 -10.39 7.99 -16.67
CA LEU A 21 -9.69 7.33 -15.56
C LEU A 21 -8.53 6.47 -16.05
N LEU A 22 -8.71 5.77 -17.17
CA LEU A 22 -7.63 5.03 -17.83
C LEU A 22 -6.47 5.97 -18.21
N GLY A 23 -6.76 7.16 -18.75
CA GLY A 23 -5.74 8.16 -19.05
C GLY A 23 -4.96 8.59 -17.80
N TRP A 24 -5.64 8.84 -16.67
CA TRP A 24 -4.98 9.13 -15.40
C TRP A 24 -4.14 7.96 -14.87
N TRP A 25 -4.64 6.74 -15.02
CA TRP A 25 -3.92 5.55 -14.62
C TRP A 25 -2.64 5.35 -15.45
N CYS A 26 -2.72 5.50 -16.79
CA CYS A 26 -1.56 5.44 -17.66
C CYS A 26 -0.53 6.53 -17.30
N ALA A 27 -0.99 7.77 -17.08
CA ALA A 27 -0.12 8.86 -16.65
C ALA A 27 0.54 8.56 -15.29
N GLY A 28 -0.23 8.02 -14.34
CA GLY A 28 0.28 7.61 -13.04
C GLY A 28 1.35 6.52 -13.12
N VAL A 29 1.14 5.49 -13.96
CA VAL A 29 2.13 4.42 -14.18
C VAL A 29 3.41 4.97 -14.81
N VAL A 30 3.30 5.82 -15.84
CA VAL A 30 4.47 6.44 -16.48
C VAL A 30 5.25 7.29 -15.47
N VAL A 31 4.54 8.14 -14.71
CA VAL A 31 5.17 8.97 -13.68
C VAL A 31 5.80 8.11 -12.60
N ALA A 32 5.17 7.03 -12.15
CA ALA A 32 5.73 6.12 -11.16
C ALA A 32 7.04 5.49 -11.65
N VAL A 33 7.09 4.98 -12.87
CA VAL A 33 8.33 4.40 -13.44
C VAL A 33 9.43 5.46 -13.54
N LEU A 34 9.10 6.66 -14.02
CA LEU A 34 10.08 7.73 -14.17
C LEU A 34 10.55 8.30 -12.83
N HIS A 35 9.66 8.46 -11.85
CA HIS A 35 9.95 9.00 -10.52
C HIS A 35 10.79 8.04 -9.68
N ASN A 36 10.43 6.75 -9.71
CA ASN A 36 10.97 5.75 -8.78
C ASN A 36 12.12 4.93 -9.37
N GLY A 37 12.20 4.78 -10.70
CA GLY A 37 13.04 3.76 -11.32
C GLY A 37 12.51 2.35 -11.06
N LEU A 38 13.23 1.34 -11.55
CA LEU A 38 12.92 -0.07 -11.29
C LEU A 38 14.14 -0.75 -10.68
N TRP A 39 13.92 -1.48 -9.61
CA TRP A 39 14.94 -2.34 -9.01
C TRP A 39 14.30 -3.55 -8.31
N ALA A 40 15.12 -4.47 -7.80
CA ALA A 40 14.65 -5.68 -7.14
C ALA A 40 15.24 -5.84 -5.74
N THR A 41 14.54 -6.59 -4.90
CA THR A 41 14.98 -6.82 -3.52
C THR A 41 16.24 -7.70 -3.48
N PRO A 42 17.22 -7.42 -2.59
CA PRO A 42 18.38 -8.30 -2.39
C PRO A 42 18.01 -9.76 -2.11
N ASN A 43 16.86 -9.99 -1.48
CA ASN A 43 16.37 -11.33 -1.15
C ASN A 43 15.74 -12.08 -2.34
N LEU A 44 15.82 -11.56 -3.57
CA LEU A 44 15.11 -12.10 -4.73
C LEU A 44 15.47 -13.56 -5.00
N GLU A 45 16.76 -13.92 -4.88
CA GLU A 45 17.20 -15.32 -5.06
C GLU A 45 16.51 -16.22 -4.03
N ALA A 46 16.59 -15.88 -2.75
CA ALA A 46 15.99 -16.63 -1.66
C ALA A 46 14.47 -16.76 -1.84
N MET A 47 13.77 -15.67 -2.16
CA MET A 47 12.32 -15.69 -2.40
C MET A 47 11.94 -16.58 -3.59
N SER A 48 12.72 -16.55 -4.67
CA SER A 48 12.52 -17.46 -5.81
C SER A 48 12.76 -18.93 -5.44
N GLN A 49 13.67 -19.21 -4.51
CA GLN A 49 13.93 -20.57 -4.02
C GLN A 49 12.74 -21.13 -3.23
N VAL A 50 12.06 -20.30 -2.43
CA VAL A 50 10.82 -20.69 -1.74
C VAL A 50 9.76 -21.14 -2.75
N ALA A 51 9.57 -20.39 -3.85
CA ALA A 51 8.62 -20.78 -4.91
C ALA A 51 8.99 -22.12 -5.58
N ARG A 52 10.29 -22.42 -5.70
CA ARG A 52 10.81 -23.70 -6.23
C ARG A 52 10.70 -24.88 -5.26
N HIS A 53 10.59 -24.61 -3.96
CA HIS A 53 10.59 -25.65 -2.91
C HIS A 53 9.37 -25.53 -1.99
N LEU A 54 8.17 -25.37 -2.58
CA LEU A 54 6.92 -25.43 -1.79
C LEU A 54 6.83 -26.80 -1.10
N GLY A 55 6.89 -26.79 0.23
CA GLY A 55 6.77 -27.99 1.07
C GLY A 55 8.05 -28.36 1.82
N SER A 56 9.14 -27.62 1.65
CA SER A 56 10.38 -27.81 2.42
C SER A 56 11.08 -26.48 2.68
N ASN A 57 11.89 -26.39 3.72
CA ASN A 57 12.81 -25.25 3.90
C ASN A 57 14.04 -25.46 2.99
N PRO A 58 14.26 -24.61 1.95
CA PRO A 58 15.41 -24.76 1.08
C PRO A 58 16.71 -24.22 1.69
N PHE A 59 16.65 -23.59 2.86
CA PHE A 59 17.79 -22.93 3.49
C PHE A 59 18.38 -23.78 4.61
N SER A 60 19.70 -23.71 4.76
CA SER A 60 20.45 -24.42 5.80
C SER A 60 21.51 -23.52 6.42
N GLY A 61 21.76 -23.69 7.72
CA GLY A 61 22.82 -23.00 8.46
C GLY A 61 22.33 -21.88 9.39
N PRO A 62 23.21 -21.35 10.26
CA PRO A 62 22.83 -20.44 11.34
C PRO A 62 22.35 -19.05 10.90
N ASN A 63 22.63 -18.67 9.65
CA ASN A 63 22.26 -17.39 9.02
C ASN A 63 21.35 -17.61 7.79
N ALA A 64 20.63 -18.73 7.75
CA ALA A 64 19.66 -19.03 6.71
C ALA A 64 18.57 -17.93 6.63
N PRO A 65 18.21 -17.42 5.44
CA PRO A 65 17.19 -16.40 5.28
C PRO A 65 15.77 -16.97 5.36
N ASP A 66 15.51 -17.94 6.24
CA ASP A 66 14.22 -18.63 6.35
C ASP A 66 13.05 -17.72 6.73
N TYR A 67 13.34 -16.54 7.31
CA TYR A 67 12.36 -15.47 7.53
C TYR A 67 11.62 -15.00 6.26
N VAL A 68 12.17 -15.24 5.05
CA VAL A 68 11.47 -14.90 3.80
C VAL A 68 10.33 -15.86 3.49
N MET A 69 10.30 -17.03 4.13
CA MET A 69 9.24 -18.03 3.95
C MET A 69 7.90 -17.58 4.55
N THR A 70 7.87 -16.54 5.39
CA THR A 70 6.62 -16.09 6.04
C THR A 70 5.55 -15.59 5.07
N ASP A 71 5.92 -15.33 3.81
CA ASP A 71 5.00 -15.17 2.68
C ASP A 71 4.77 -16.51 1.97
N VAL A 72 3.51 -16.94 1.94
CA VAL A 72 3.10 -18.20 1.28
C VAL A 72 2.37 -17.91 -0.03
N LEU A 73 1.59 -16.84 -0.08
CA LEU A 73 0.68 -16.60 -1.21
C LEU A 73 1.45 -16.36 -2.51
N VAL A 74 2.46 -15.50 -2.49
CA VAL A 74 3.18 -15.14 -3.72
C VAL A 74 4.03 -16.30 -4.25
N PRO A 75 4.81 -17.03 -3.42
CA PRO A 75 5.52 -18.22 -3.89
C PRO A 75 4.61 -19.28 -4.51
N VAL A 76 3.42 -19.49 -3.92
CA VAL A 76 2.39 -20.41 -4.48
C VAL A 76 1.92 -19.94 -5.84
N VAL A 77 1.56 -18.66 -5.98
CA VAL A 77 1.12 -18.09 -7.27
C VAL A 77 2.24 -18.17 -8.30
N SER A 78 3.46 -17.79 -7.94
CA SER A 78 4.64 -17.86 -8.80
C SER A 78 4.89 -19.26 -9.34
N ARG A 79 4.83 -20.29 -8.47
CA ARG A 79 4.99 -21.68 -8.89
C ARG A 79 3.85 -22.12 -9.80
N ALA A 80 2.60 -21.77 -9.47
CA ALA A 80 1.42 -22.16 -10.24
C ALA A 80 1.46 -21.62 -11.69
N VAL A 81 2.03 -20.43 -11.90
CA VAL A 81 2.21 -19.84 -13.24
C VAL A 81 3.56 -20.18 -13.90
N GLY A 82 4.37 -21.05 -13.27
CA GLY A 82 5.68 -21.46 -13.78
C GLY A 82 6.74 -20.36 -13.80
N GLN A 83 6.58 -19.28 -13.01
CA GLN A 83 7.50 -18.14 -12.95
C GLN A 83 8.37 -18.16 -11.69
N SER A 84 9.14 -19.22 -11.50
CA SER A 84 9.90 -19.49 -10.25
C SER A 84 11.40 -19.12 -10.31
N GLY A 85 11.90 -18.64 -11.44
CA GLY A 85 13.26 -18.07 -11.54
C GLY A 85 13.31 -16.62 -11.04
N PRO A 86 14.46 -16.07 -10.62
CA PRO A 86 14.54 -14.73 -10.02
C PRO A 86 13.95 -13.61 -10.91
N ALA A 87 14.38 -13.52 -12.17
CA ALA A 87 13.85 -12.53 -13.12
C ALA A 87 12.35 -12.71 -13.38
N ALA A 88 11.91 -13.96 -13.52
CA ALA A 88 10.50 -14.32 -13.68
C ALA A 88 9.65 -13.92 -12.47
N TYR A 89 10.17 -14.12 -11.27
CA TYR A 89 9.56 -13.77 -10.01
C TYR A 89 9.43 -12.25 -9.87
N ALA A 90 10.48 -11.48 -10.17
CA ALA A 90 10.44 -10.02 -10.17
C ALA A 90 9.46 -9.45 -11.21
N ARG A 91 9.44 -10.01 -12.44
CA ARG A 91 8.46 -9.66 -13.47
C ARG A 91 7.03 -9.87 -12.99
N LEU A 92 6.75 -11.00 -12.34
CA LEU A 92 5.42 -11.29 -11.82
C LEU A 92 4.98 -10.22 -10.83
N HIS A 93 5.85 -9.75 -9.95
CA HIS A 93 5.55 -8.67 -9.01
C HIS A 93 5.23 -7.35 -9.71
N LEU A 94 5.97 -7.01 -10.75
CA LEU A 94 5.70 -5.81 -11.53
C LEU A 94 4.33 -5.89 -12.23
N VAL A 95 4.01 -7.05 -12.82
CA VAL A 95 2.68 -7.29 -13.43
C VAL A 95 1.57 -7.20 -12.38
N VAL A 96 1.77 -7.86 -11.23
CA VAL A 96 0.82 -7.83 -10.10
C VAL A 96 0.60 -6.40 -9.62
N LEU A 97 1.65 -5.60 -9.42
CA LEU A 97 1.55 -4.20 -9.04
C LEU A 97 0.68 -3.39 -10.03
N VAL A 98 0.99 -3.49 -11.33
CA VAL A 98 0.27 -2.73 -12.38
C VAL A 98 -1.20 -3.16 -12.47
N VAL A 99 -1.47 -4.47 -12.48
CA VAL A 99 -2.84 -5.00 -12.56
C VAL A 99 -3.65 -4.66 -11.31
N LEU A 100 -3.08 -4.85 -10.13
CA LEU A 100 -3.77 -4.57 -8.87
C LEU A 100 -4.05 -3.08 -8.69
N TRP A 101 -3.19 -2.20 -9.18
CA TRP A 101 -3.46 -0.77 -9.20
C TRP A 101 -4.64 -0.41 -10.11
N ALA A 102 -4.75 -1.06 -11.28
CA ALA A 102 -5.90 -0.90 -12.16
C ALA A 102 -7.20 -1.39 -11.48
N VAL A 103 -7.14 -2.54 -10.78
CA VAL A 103 -8.27 -3.07 -9.98
C VAL A 103 -8.69 -2.07 -8.91
N VAL A 104 -7.74 -1.52 -8.14
CA VAL A 104 -8.00 -0.49 -7.12
C VAL A 104 -8.70 0.73 -7.73
N ALA A 105 -8.24 1.23 -8.88
CA ALA A 105 -8.85 2.36 -9.56
C ALA A 105 -10.30 2.05 -9.99
N ALA A 106 -10.53 0.86 -10.57
CA ALA A 106 -11.85 0.41 -11.01
C ALA A 106 -12.82 0.24 -9.84
N VAL A 107 -12.40 -0.42 -8.75
CA VAL A 107 -13.21 -0.62 -7.56
C VAL A 107 -13.49 0.73 -6.87
N ALA A 108 -12.49 1.62 -6.76
CA ALA A 108 -12.69 2.96 -6.21
C ALA A 108 -13.70 3.78 -7.03
N ARG A 109 -13.64 3.71 -8.36
CA ARG A 109 -14.61 4.35 -9.26
C ARG A 109 -16.02 3.81 -9.01
N SER A 110 -16.18 2.50 -8.91
CA SER A 110 -17.48 1.88 -8.65
C SER A 110 -18.04 2.25 -7.26
N ARG A 111 -17.15 2.45 -6.28
CA ARG A 111 -17.53 2.67 -4.87
C ARG A 111 -17.81 4.14 -4.55
N PHE A 112 -16.95 5.03 -5.03
CA PHE A 112 -16.87 6.44 -4.63
C PHE A 112 -16.94 7.42 -5.81
N GLY A 113 -17.00 6.95 -7.05
CA GLY A 113 -17.11 7.78 -8.25
C GLY A 113 -15.76 8.19 -8.85
N TYR A 114 -15.83 8.84 -10.03
CA TYR A 114 -14.66 9.17 -10.85
C TYR A 114 -13.63 10.06 -10.13
N ARG A 115 -14.06 11.13 -9.45
CA ARG A 115 -13.16 12.11 -8.83
C ARG A 115 -12.32 11.49 -7.72
N SER A 116 -12.96 10.76 -6.81
CA SER A 116 -12.28 9.98 -5.77
C SER A 116 -11.30 8.96 -6.36
N ALA A 117 -11.69 8.24 -7.42
CA ALA A 117 -10.81 7.28 -8.10
C ALA A 117 -9.60 7.95 -8.77
N ARG A 118 -9.80 9.08 -9.47
CA ARG A 118 -8.71 9.89 -10.03
C ARG A 118 -7.73 10.32 -8.94
N ASN A 119 -8.25 10.88 -7.85
CA ASN A 119 -7.43 11.33 -6.74
C ASN A 119 -6.60 10.16 -6.18
N LEU A 120 -7.21 8.99 -5.99
CA LEU A 120 -6.50 7.79 -5.51
C LEU A 120 -5.39 7.34 -6.47
N VAL A 121 -5.65 7.33 -7.78
CA VAL A 121 -4.62 7.01 -8.79
C VAL A 121 -3.43 7.96 -8.69
N VAL A 122 -3.70 9.27 -8.59
CA VAL A 122 -2.63 10.28 -8.48
C VAL A 122 -1.85 10.12 -7.17
N LEU A 123 -2.56 9.93 -6.04
CA LEU A 123 -1.92 9.72 -4.75
C LEU A 123 -1.06 8.45 -4.73
N LEU A 124 -1.52 7.35 -5.34
CA LEU A 124 -0.73 6.13 -5.46
C LEU A 124 0.54 6.38 -6.28
N ALA A 125 0.43 7.05 -7.44
CA ALA A 125 1.57 7.30 -8.33
C ALA A 125 2.73 8.04 -7.65
N VAL A 126 2.41 8.94 -6.72
CA VAL A 126 3.38 9.77 -6.00
C VAL A 126 3.62 9.30 -4.56
N SER A 127 3.03 8.17 -4.17
CA SER A 127 3.19 7.64 -2.81
C SER A 127 4.51 6.87 -2.67
N PRO A 128 5.15 6.93 -1.48
CA PRO A 128 6.27 6.06 -1.16
C PRO A 128 5.96 4.57 -1.30
N LEU A 129 4.68 4.17 -1.20
CA LEU A 129 4.25 2.80 -1.44
C LEU A 129 4.65 2.31 -2.84
N VAL A 130 4.42 3.14 -3.86
CA VAL A 130 4.80 2.77 -5.24
C VAL A 130 6.31 2.84 -5.42
N THR A 131 6.99 3.76 -4.72
CA THR A 131 8.45 3.79 -4.66
C THR A 131 9.03 2.48 -4.15
N VAL A 132 8.63 2.03 -2.95
CA VAL A 132 9.16 0.79 -2.37
C VAL A 132 8.76 -0.44 -3.18
N SER A 133 7.54 -0.45 -3.73
CA SER A 133 7.05 -1.53 -4.59
C SER A 133 7.84 -1.66 -5.89
N MET A 134 8.30 -0.55 -6.48
CA MET A 134 9.07 -0.53 -7.73
C MET A 134 10.57 -0.72 -7.51
N GLN A 135 11.11 -0.30 -6.36
CA GLN A 135 12.53 -0.44 -6.05
C GLN A 135 12.85 -1.79 -5.39
N TRP A 136 11.89 -2.46 -4.75
CA TRP A 136 12.04 -3.80 -4.18
C TRP A 136 11.11 -4.83 -4.84
N LEU A 137 11.18 -4.96 -6.17
CA LEU A 137 10.50 -6.05 -6.87
C LEU A 137 10.92 -7.42 -6.31
N GLY A 138 9.94 -8.31 -6.11
CA GLY A 138 10.11 -9.60 -5.43
C GLY A 138 9.58 -9.62 -4.00
N GLN A 139 9.45 -8.47 -3.34
CA GLN A 139 8.76 -8.43 -2.04
C GLN A 139 7.25 -8.52 -2.24
N PRO A 140 6.49 -9.15 -1.32
CA PRO A 140 5.04 -9.27 -1.43
C PRO A 140 4.28 -7.96 -1.10
N ASP A 141 5.00 -6.86 -0.90
CA ASP A 141 4.47 -5.55 -0.53
C ASP A 141 3.40 -5.02 -1.51
N PRO A 142 3.57 -5.09 -2.86
CA PRO A 142 2.57 -4.61 -3.81
C PRO A 142 1.21 -5.32 -3.63
N LEU A 143 1.26 -6.62 -3.38
CA LEU A 143 0.07 -7.44 -3.15
C LEU A 143 -0.54 -7.09 -1.80
N THR A 144 0.27 -7.10 -0.73
CA THR A 144 -0.17 -6.82 0.64
C THR A 144 -0.84 -5.45 0.73
N ALA A 145 -0.18 -4.39 0.27
CA ALA A 145 -0.69 -3.01 0.27
C ALA A 145 -2.01 -2.87 -0.50
N THR A 146 -2.11 -3.50 -1.68
CA THR A 146 -3.36 -3.52 -2.46
C THR A 146 -4.47 -4.19 -1.67
N LEU A 147 -4.21 -5.34 -1.04
CA LEU A 147 -5.21 -6.03 -0.23
C LEU A 147 -5.70 -5.13 0.91
N GLY A 148 -4.83 -4.38 1.59
CA GLY A 148 -5.25 -3.38 2.59
C GLY A 148 -6.12 -2.26 2.02
N ILE A 149 -5.78 -1.73 0.84
CA ILE A 149 -6.62 -0.74 0.14
C ILE A 149 -8.00 -1.35 -0.16
N LEU A 150 -8.05 -2.58 -0.64
CA LEU A 150 -9.30 -3.29 -0.96
C LEU A 150 -10.16 -3.55 0.28
N MET A 151 -9.57 -3.74 1.47
CA MET A 151 -10.34 -3.82 2.73
C MET A 151 -11.19 -2.56 2.98
N VAL A 152 -10.76 -1.39 2.49
CA VAL A 152 -11.54 -0.13 2.57
C VAL A 152 -12.55 -0.03 1.44
N LEU A 153 -12.16 -0.39 0.22
CA LEU A 153 -12.97 -0.18 -0.99
C LEU A 153 -14.15 -1.16 -1.09
N LEU A 154 -13.99 -2.40 -0.62
CA LEU A 154 -15.01 -3.44 -0.72
C LEU A 154 -16.16 -3.21 0.26
N ARG A 155 -17.40 -3.40 -0.22
CA ARG A 155 -18.63 -3.32 0.59
C ARG A 155 -18.97 -4.61 1.32
N PRO A 156 -18.95 -5.80 0.68
CA PRO A 156 -19.38 -7.02 1.35
C PRO A 156 -18.35 -7.43 2.39
N ARG A 157 -18.77 -7.68 3.63
CA ARG A 157 -17.87 -8.11 4.70
C ARG A 157 -17.18 -9.43 4.40
N TRP A 158 -17.85 -10.34 3.69
CA TRP A 158 -17.23 -11.59 3.25
C TRP A 158 -16.07 -11.32 2.27
N ALA A 159 -16.18 -10.31 1.40
CA ALA A 159 -15.13 -9.96 0.46
C ALA A 159 -13.95 -9.30 1.19
N VAL A 160 -14.23 -8.46 2.20
CA VAL A 160 -13.21 -7.92 3.11
C VAL A 160 -12.50 -9.05 3.87
N LEU A 161 -13.24 -10.02 4.39
CA LEU A 161 -12.68 -11.20 5.06
C LEU A 161 -11.75 -11.99 4.13
N VAL A 162 -12.17 -12.27 2.90
CA VAL A 162 -11.35 -12.99 1.90
C VAL A 162 -10.06 -12.23 1.61
N VAL A 163 -10.15 -10.93 1.31
CA VAL A 163 -8.97 -10.09 1.07
C VAL A 163 -8.04 -10.04 2.29
N ALA A 164 -8.61 -10.03 3.49
CA ALA A 164 -7.85 -10.08 4.73
C ALA A 164 -7.16 -11.42 4.98
N VAL A 165 -7.81 -12.54 4.64
CA VAL A 165 -7.16 -13.87 4.64
C VAL A 165 -5.95 -13.87 3.71
N LEU A 166 -6.12 -13.36 2.48
CA LEU A 166 -5.02 -13.26 1.52
C LEU A 166 -3.88 -12.39 2.04
N ALA A 167 -4.17 -11.28 2.75
CA ALA A 167 -3.14 -10.43 3.33
C ALA A 167 -2.41 -11.13 4.51
N GLY A 168 -3.13 -11.97 5.26
CA GLY A 168 -2.53 -12.81 6.31
C GLY A 168 -1.60 -13.91 5.77
N LEU A 169 -1.79 -14.31 4.50
CA LEU A 169 -0.92 -15.27 3.81
C LEU A 169 0.35 -14.64 3.21
N THR A 170 0.45 -13.30 3.19
CA THR A 170 1.63 -12.58 2.68
C THR A 170 2.50 -12.06 3.82
N HIS A 171 2.02 -11.05 4.55
CA HIS A 171 2.72 -10.39 5.64
C HIS A 171 1.77 -10.15 6.81
N PRO A 172 1.50 -11.19 7.63
CA PRO A 172 0.46 -11.10 8.66
C PRO A 172 0.72 -10.00 9.68
N GLU A 173 2.00 -9.74 10.03
CA GLU A 173 2.35 -8.70 10.99
C GLU A 173 1.96 -7.31 10.47
N GLN A 174 2.31 -6.99 9.22
CA GLN A 174 1.92 -5.72 8.59
C GLN A 174 0.41 -5.66 8.32
N ALA A 175 -0.18 -6.77 7.89
CA ALA A 175 -1.59 -6.87 7.54
C ALA A 175 -2.53 -6.60 8.74
N VAL A 176 -2.12 -6.94 9.97
CA VAL A 176 -2.90 -6.59 11.18
C VAL A 176 -2.98 -5.08 11.36
N PHE A 177 -1.86 -4.36 11.24
CA PHE A 177 -1.86 -2.90 11.33
C PHE A 177 -2.64 -2.27 10.18
N MET A 178 -2.53 -2.81 8.97
CA MET A 178 -3.33 -2.38 7.83
C MET A 178 -4.83 -2.56 8.05
N ALA A 179 -5.25 -3.69 8.62
CA ALA A 179 -6.65 -3.95 8.96
C ALA A 179 -7.19 -2.92 9.96
N ALA A 180 -6.38 -2.53 10.96
CA ALA A 180 -6.73 -1.49 11.90
C ALA A 180 -6.86 -0.12 11.22
N VAL A 181 -5.88 0.26 10.38
CA VAL A 181 -5.92 1.51 9.59
C VAL A 181 -7.13 1.52 8.65
N ALA A 182 -7.41 0.42 7.96
CA ALA A 182 -8.56 0.28 7.08
C ALA A 182 -9.88 0.44 7.83
N ALA A 183 -10.01 -0.12 9.04
CA ALA A 183 -11.19 0.06 9.89
C ALA A 183 -11.38 1.53 10.30
N VAL A 184 -10.30 2.24 10.64
CA VAL A 184 -10.35 3.69 10.94
C VAL A 184 -10.80 4.48 9.71
N VAL A 185 -10.24 4.21 8.53
CA VAL A 185 -10.65 4.88 7.28
C VAL A 185 -12.12 4.62 6.99
N ARG A 186 -12.59 3.37 7.15
CA ARG A 186 -14.00 3.05 6.96
C ARG A 186 -14.89 3.78 7.97
N ALA A 187 -14.49 3.87 9.23
CA ALA A 187 -15.22 4.65 10.24
C ALA A 187 -15.36 6.12 9.84
N VAL A 188 -14.28 6.72 9.34
CA VAL A 188 -14.26 8.10 8.82
C VAL A 188 -15.20 8.29 7.62
N LEU A 189 -15.29 7.29 6.73
CA LEU A 189 -16.10 7.35 5.51
C LEU A 189 -17.58 6.94 5.70
N VAL A 190 -17.91 6.16 6.74
CA VAL A 190 -19.27 5.69 7.06
C VAL A 190 -20.19 6.82 7.56
N ASP A 191 -19.63 7.86 8.18
CA ASP A 191 -20.38 9.04 8.65
C ASP A 191 -21.12 9.80 7.52
N ASP A 192 -20.88 9.48 6.23
CA ASP A 192 -21.56 10.10 5.09
C ASP A 192 -22.78 9.30 4.57
N VAL A 193 -22.82 7.97 4.71
CA VAL A 193 -23.93 7.16 4.17
C VAL A 193 -25.18 7.33 5.03
N ALA A 194 -25.01 7.40 6.36
CA ALA A 194 -26.12 7.60 7.29
C ALA A 194 -26.78 8.99 7.19
N VAL A 195 -26.09 9.99 6.61
CA VAL A 195 -26.61 11.36 6.45
C VAL A 195 -27.39 11.53 5.15
N ALA A 196 -27.07 10.74 4.10
CA ALA A 196 -27.84 10.74 2.86
C ALA A 196 -29.23 10.10 3.03
N ASP A 197 -29.35 9.10 3.91
CA ASP A 197 -30.62 8.43 4.22
C ASP A 197 -31.41 9.13 5.37
N ALA A 198 -30.78 10.01 6.14
CA ALA A 198 -31.41 10.71 7.26
C ALA A 198 -32.03 12.06 6.83
N ALA A 199 -33.08 11.98 5.99
CA ALA A 199 -34.09 13.03 5.88
C ALA A 199 -35.06 13.05 7.10
N ALA A 200 -34.82 12.23 8.12
CA ALA A 200 -35.56 12.22 9.37
C ALA A 200 -34.60 12.31 10.56
N PRO A 201 -34.71 13.33 11.44
CA PRO A 201 -33.92 13.42 12.65
C PRO A 201 -34.46 12.43 13.67
N ALA A 202 -33.99 11.19 13.65
CA ALA A 202 -34.19 10.28 14.77
C ALA A 202 -33.19 10.65 15.88
N SER A 203 -33.61 11.58 16.74
CA SER A 203 -32.98 11.84 18.04
C SER A 203 -32.93 10.53 18.83
N GLY A 204 -31.76 9.89 18.89
CA GLY A 204 -31.57 8.68 19.71
C GLY A 204 -30.66 7.59 19.16
N SER A 205 -29.86 7.81 18.10
CA SER A 205 -28.89 6.78 17.68
C SER A 205 -27.84 6.57 18.78
N SER A 206 -27.99 5.52 19.58
CA SER A 206 -27.00 5.12 20.57
C SER A 206 -25.62 4.97 19.91
N LEU A 207 -24.54 5.28 20.64
CA LEU A 207 -23.16 5.02 20.20
C LEU A 207 -23.03 3.57 19.68
N ARG A 208 -23.73 2.62 20.29
CA ARG A 208 -23.76 1.21 19.91
C ARG A 208 -24.22 0.96 18.47
N THR A 209 -25.25 1.68 18.00
CA THR A 209 -25.74 1.61 16.61
C THR A 209 -24.76 2.19 15.61
N ARG A 210 -23.97 3.21 16.00
CA ARG A 210 -22.98 3.86 15.14
C ARG A 210 -21.70 3.05 14.99
N TRP A 211 -21.25 2.41 16.07
CA TRP A 211 -19.97 1.69 16.11
C TRP A 211 -20.07 0.21 15.72
N ARG A 212 -21.28 -0.39 15.76
CA ARG A 212 -21.46 -1.81 15.38
C ARG A 212 -20.96 -2.14 13.97
N PRO A 213 -21.20 -1.32 12.91
CA PRO A 213 -20.64 -1.61 11.60
C PRO A 213 -19.11 -1.59 11.59
N VAL A 214 -18.49 -0.59 12.24
CA VAL A 214 -17.04 -0.45 12.35
C VAL A 214 -16.43 -1.64 13.10
N GLY A 215 -17.04 -2.06 14.21
CA GLY A 215 -16.59 -3.23 14.97
C GLY A 215 -16.67 -4.53 14.16
N LEU A 216 -17.74 -4.71 13.37
CA LEU A 216 -17.87 -5.87 12.46
C LEU A 216 -16.84 -5.82 11.32
N ASP A 217 -16.54 -4.63 10.81
CA ASP A 217 -15.55 -4.43 9.76
C ASP A 217 -14.12 -4.69 10.25
N LEU A 218 -13.82 -4.25 11.48
CA LEU A 218 -12.57 -4.57 12.17
C LEU A 218 -12.47 -6.08 12.44
N ALA A 219 -13.53 -6.70 12.94
CA ALA A 219 -13.56 -8.14 13.19
C ALA A 219 -13.36 -8.96 11.90
N ALA A 220 -13.98 -8.55 10.78
CA ALA A 220 -13.78 -9.20 9.50
C ALA A 220 -12.34 -9.03 8.99
N SER A 221 -11.76 -7.83 9.13
CA SER A 221 -10.41 -7.55 8.63
C SER A 221 -9.34 -8.23 9.49
N VAL A 222 -9.36 -8.05 10.82
CA VAL A 222 -8.40 -8.67 11.72
C VAL A 222 -8.59 -10.19 11.77
N GLY A 223 -9.84 -10.66 11.87
CA GLY A 223 -10.15 -12.09 11.86
C GLY A 223 -9.71 -12.80 10.58
N GLY A 224 -9.84 -12.13 9.42
CA GLY A 224 -9.30 -12.65 8.16
C GLY A 224 -7.79 -12.78 8.18
N VAL A 225 -7.06 -11.73 8.60
CA VAL A 225 -5.60 -11.77 8.69
C VAL A 225 -5.12 -12.89 9.62
N LEU A 226 -5.75 -13.04 10.79
CA LEU A 226 -5.42 -14.10 11.75
C LEU A 226 -5.71 -15.49 11.17
N LEU A 227 -6.80 -15.65 10.41
CA LEU A 227 -7.09 -16.90 9.72
C LEU A 227 -6.05 -17.22 8.64
N GLY A 228 -5.60 -16.23 7.86
CA GLY A 228 -4.48 -16.38 6.93
C GLY A 228 -3.20 -16.83 7.64
N ARG A 229 -2.85 -16.18 8.75
CA ARG A 229 -1.70 -16.59 9.58
C ARG A 229 -1.84 -18.02 10.09
N LEU A 230 -3.03 -18.42 10.54
CA LEU A 230 -3.30 -19.78 11.00
C LEU A 230 -3.11 -20.80 9.87
N VAL A 231 -3.56 -20.49 8.65
CA VAL A 231 -3.33 -21.36 7.48
C VAL A 231 -1.84 -21.53 7.21
N THR A 232 -1.05 -20.46 7.24
CA THR A 232 0.41 -20.53 7.09
C THR A 232 1.06 -21.39 8.17
N GLU A 233 0.65 -21.22 9.43
CA GLU A 233 1.17 -21.99 10.56
C GLU A 233 0.84 -23.50 10.44
N VAL A 234 -0.40 -23.82 10.08
CA VAL A 234 -0.82 -25.21 9.85
C VAL A 234 -0.04 -25.81 8.68
N TYR A 235 0.13 -25.06 7.60
CA TYR A 235 0.89 -25.51 6.43
C TYR A 235 2.34 -25.85 6.81
N PHE A 236 3.05 -24.98 7.54
CA PHE A 236 4.42 -25.26 7.98
C PHE A 236 4.49 -26.48 8.89
N ARG A 237 3.56 -26.61 9.84
CA ARG A 237 3.53 -27.76 10.75
C ARG A 237 3.30 -29.08 10.00
N VAL A 238 2.37 -29.10 9.05
CA VAL A 238 2.08 -30.30 8.24
C VAL A 238 3.24 -30.65 7.31
N ALA A 239 3.92 -29.64 6.78
CA ALA A 239 5.08 -29.82 5.90
C ALA A 239 6.40 -30.10 6.65
N GLY A 240 6.41 -30.06 7.99
CA GLY A 240 7.65 -30.20 8.77
C GLY A 240 8.65 -29.07 8.54
N ILE A 241 8.17 -27.87 8.20
CA ILE A 241 8.99 -26.68 8.00
C ILE A 241 9.22 -26.01 9.35
N GLU A 242 10.45 -26.05 9.82
CA GLU A 242 10.89 -25.31 11.01
C GLU A 242 11.61 -24.02 10.57
N LEU A 243 11.20 -22.90 11.17
CA LEU A 243 11.87 -21.61 11.01
C LEU A 243 12.85 -21.43 12.17
N GLY A 244 14.14 -21.35 11.87
CA GLY A 244 15.22 -21.22 12.83
C GLY A 244 15.27 -19.84 13.50
N ARG A 245 14.82 -18.78 12.84
CA ARG A 245 14.68 -17.45 13.46
C ARG A 245 13.31 -16.82 13.17
N PRO A 246 12.52 -16.46 14.20
CA PRO A 246 11.31 -15.68 13.98
C PRO A 246 11.70 -14.27 13.51
N ARG A 247 10.80 -13.61 12.76
CA ARG A 247 11.01 -12.20 12.38
C ARG A 247 11.30 -11.33 13.60
N THR A 248 10.71 -11.60 14.76
CA THR A 248 10.94 -10.86 16.01
C THR A 248 12.36 -10.94 16.56
N ALA A 249 13.25 -11.77 16.00
CA ALA A 249 14.66 -11.84 16.42
C ALA A 249 15.39 -10.48 16.30
N TYR A 250 14.88 -9.54 15.50
CA TYR A 250 15.42 -8.18 15.49
C TYR A 250 15.23 -7.43 16.81
N LEU A 251 14.25 -7.81 17.64
CA LEU A 251 14.04 -7.18 18.94
C LEU A 251 15.21 -7.45 19.89
N ASP A 252 15.97 -8.51 19.64
CA ASP A 252 17.17 -8.88 20.40
C ASP A 252 18.34 -7.90 20.15
N PHE A 253 18.26 -7.05 19.11
CA PHE A 253 19.26 -5.99 18.87
C PHE A 253 19.20 -4.86 19.90
N GLY A 254 18.13 -4.76 20.68
CA GLY A 254 17.94 -3.76 21.73
C GLY A 254 17.56 -2.37 21.20
N ILE A 255 16.84 -1.60 22.04
CA ILE A 255 16.25 -0.31 21.65
C ILE A 255 17.30 0.73 21.22
N GLY A 256 18.52 0.68 21.77
CA GLY A 256 19.61 1.59 21.43
C GLY A 256 20.02 1.51 19.96
N ARG A 257 20.16 0.29 19.42
CA ARG A 257 20.51 0.12 17.99
C ARG A 257 19.38 0.58 17.06
N PHE A 258 18.12 0.42 17.46
CA PHE A 258 17.01 0.99 16.71
C PHE A 258 17.10 2.52 16.68
N VAL A 259 17.30 3.16 17.83
CA VAL A 259 17.46 4.62 17.90
C VAL A 259 18.63 5.09 17.05
N ASP A 260 19.80 4.45 17.18
CA ASP A 260 20.98 4.81 16.38
C ASP A 260 20.70 4.66 14.89
N HIS A 261 20.01 3.60 14.46
CA HIS A 261 19.61 3.37 13.07
C HIS A 261 18.67 4.46 12.54
N HIS A 262 17.62 4.80 13.28
CA HIS A 262 16.63 5.82 12.89
C HIS A 262 17.24 7.24 12.86
N LEU A 263 18.30 7.48 13.63
CA LEU A 263 19.00 8.78 13.68
C LEU A 263 20.06 8.96 12.61
N GLN A 264 20.38 7.93 11.80
CA GLN A 264 21.40 8.06 10.75
C GLN A 264 21.03 9.11 9.71
N GLN A 265 19.75 9.19 9.32
CA GLN A 265 19.28 10.12 8.29
C GLN A 265 17.85 10.65 8.55
N PRO A 266 17.65 11.50 9.58
CA PRO A 266 16.32 11.91 10.03
C PRO A 266 15.52 12.68 8.97
N LEU A 267 16.18 13.47 8.12
CA LEU A 267 15.52 14.19 7.02
C LEU A 267 15.13 13.24 5.87
N GLY A 268 15.98 12.26 5.57
CA GLY A 268 15.69 11.22 4.59
C GLY A 268 14.52 10.35 5.03
N LEU A 269 14.49 9.95 6.31
CA LEU A 269 13.37 9.24 6.92
C LEU A 269 12.07 10.06 6.84
N LEU A 270 12.08 11.32 7.26
CA LEU A 270 10.88 12.16 7.22
C LEU A 270 10.34 12.32 5.79
N TRP A 271 11.23 12.54 4.82
CA TRP A 271 10.85 12.61 3.41
C TRP A 271 10.20 11.30 2.97
N THR A 272 10.84 10.16 3.22
CA THR A 272 10.42 8.85 2.71
C THR A 272 9.15 8.28 3.36
N LEU A 273 8.69 8.83 4.50
CA LEU A 273 7.39 8.47 5.08
C LEU A 273 6.20 8.80 4.16
N TRP A 274 6.20 9.98 3.52
CA TRP A 274 5.08 10.44 2.68
C TRP A 274 5.52 10.99 1.31
N GLY A 275 6.80 11.29 1.12
CA GLY A 275 7.39 11.78 -0.11
C GLY A 275 6.66 13.02 -0.64
N PRO A 276 6.34 13.07 -1.94
CA PRO A 276 5.54 14.14 -2.52
C PRO A 276 4.15 14.35 -1.87
N LEU A 277 3.61 13.36 -1.14
CA LEU A 277 2.32 13.52 -0.44
C LEU A 277 2.35 14.56 0.68
N TRP A 278 3.54 14.97 1.17
CA TRP A 278 3.66 16.12 2.07
C TRP A 278 3.06 17.40 1.48
N LEU A 279 3.05 17.54 0.15
CA LEU A 279 2.43 18.68 -0.53
C LEU A 279 0.90 18.58 -0.54
N VAL A 280 0.35 17.37 -0.52
CA VAL A 280 -1.09 17.15 -0.33
C VAL A 280 -1.48 17.59 1.08
N VAL A 281 -0.70 17.19 2.09
CA VAL A 281 -0.90 17.60 3.49
C VAL A 281 -0.83 19.12 3.61
N ALA A 282 0.23 19.74 3.08
CA ALA A 282 0.39 21.20 3.08
C ALA A 282 -0.75 21.91 2.35
N GLY A 283 -1.12 21.44 1.15
CA GLY A 283 -2.23 21.98 0.38
C GLY A 283 -3.57 21.92 1.12
N VAL A 284 -3.87 20.80 1.78
CA VAL A 284 -5.06 20.64 2.61
C VAL A 284 -5.05 21.61 3.79
N ILE A 285 -3.91 21.76 4.48
CA ILE A 285 -3.75 22.72 5.58
C ILE A 285 -3.96 24.15 5.09
N CYS A 286 -3.29 24.56 4.01
CA CYS A 286 -3.41 25.90 3.43
C CYS A 286 -4.85 26.21 3.02
N VAL A 287 -5.51 25.30 2.31
CA VAL A 287 -6.92 25.46 1.91
C VAL A 287 -7.81 25.66 3.14
N ARG A 288 -7.55 24.96 4.23
CA ARG A 288 -8.33 25.08 5.47
C ARG A 288 -8.06 26.37 6.24
N VAL A 289 -6.80 26.78 6.36
CA VAL A 289 -6.44 28.01 7.07
C VAL A 289 -6.99 29.23 6.33
N LEU A 290 -6.94 29.21 4.99
CA LEU A 290 -7.40 30.32 4.16
C LEU A 290 -8.93 30.38 4.02
N ARG A 291 -9.63 29.26 4.21
CA ARG A 291 -11.10 29.22 4.12
C ARG A 291 -11.74 29.45 5.48
N ARG A 292 -12.47 30.57 5.61
CA ARG A 292 -13.39 30.78 6.74
C ARG A 292 -14.57 29.80 6.63
N GLY A 293 -14.95 29.15 7.74
CA GLY A 293 -16.12 28.27 7.80
C GLY A 293 -15.88 26.78 7.47
N VAL A 294 -14.70 26.24 7.76
CA VAL A 294 -14.44 24.79 7.63
C VAL A 294 -15.42 24.01 8.52
N ASP A 295 -16.11 23.03 7.93
CA ASP A 295 -16.99 22.12 8.67
C ASP A 295 -16.19 21.40 9.78
N PRO A 296 -16.56 21.56 11.06
CA PRO A 296 -15.91 20.87 12.18
C PRO A 296 -15.86 19.35 12.01
N ARG A 297 -16.84 18.76 11.29
CA ARG A 297 -16.84 17.34 10.97
C ARG A 297 -15.74 16.98 9.98
N SER A 298 -15.51 17.80 8.96
CA SER A 298 -14.39 17.62 8.04
C SER A 298 -13.06 17.70 8.78
N ALA A 299 -12.87 18.72 9.63
CA ALA A 299 -11.65 18.87 10.44
C ALA A 299 -11.40 17.65 11.33
N ARG A 300 -12.44 17.13 12.00
CA ARG A 300 -12.35 15.90 12.81
C ARG A 300 -11.93 14.68 12.00
N ARG A 301 -12.49 14.50 10.80
CA ARG A 301 -12.14 13.36 9.92
C ARG A 301 -10.67 13.37 9.53
N TRP A 302 -10.15 14.54 9.17
CA TRP A 302 -8.72 14.68 8.88
C TRP A 302 -7.85 14.51 10.11
N ALA A 303 -8.26 15.03 11.27
CA ALA A 303 -7.55 14.78 12.52
C ALA A 303 -7.44 13.27 12.80
N VAL A 304 -8.53 12.51 12.62
CA VAL A 304 -8.51 11.04 12.79
C VAL A 304 -7.57 10.37 11.79
N LEU A 305 -7.57 10.75 10.51
CA LEU A 305 -6.64 10.18 9.52
C LEU A 305 -5.18 10.53 9.86
N THR A 306 -4.90 11.76 10.29
CA THR A 306 -3.57 12.19 10.72
C THR A 306 -3.13 11.43 11.96
N THR A 307 -4.01 11.24 12.95
CA THR A 307 -3.69 10.42 14.13
C THR A 307 -3.39 8.98 13.72
N ALA A 308 -4.16 8.39 12.80
CA ALA A 308 -3.88 7.05 12.29
C ALA A 308 -2.53 6.97 11.56
N ALA A 309 -2.18 7.98 10.76
CA ALA A 309 -0.87 8.09 10.10
C ALA A 309 0.29 8.17 11.11
N VAL A 310 0.13 8.93 12.21
CA VAL A 310 1.14 9.07 13.25
C VAL A 310 1.26 7.79 14.07
N LEU A 311 0.14 7.17 14.47
CA LEU A 311 0.15 5.92 15.23
C LEU A 311 0.75 4.75 14.42
N ALA A 312 0.67 4.80 13.09
CA ALA A 312 1.35 3.84 12.22
C ALA A 312 2.88 3.91 12.30
N LEU A 313 3.48 4.95 12.91
CA LEU A 313 4.92 4.96 13.20
C LEU A 313 5.31 3.99 14.32
N VAL A 314 4.39 3.61 15.21
CA VAL A 314 4.70 2.70 16.33
C VAL A 314 5.29 1.36 15.87
N PRO A 315 4.67 0.61 14.92
CA PRO A 315 5.28 -0.62 14.42
C PRO A 315 6.59 -0.36 13.65
N VAL A 316 6.78 0.82 13.06
CA VAL A 316 8.01 1.18 12.34
C VAL A 316 9.22 1.23 13.29
N LEU A 317 9.04 1.80 14.49
CA LEU A 317 10.08 1.95 15.50
C LEU A 317 10.68 0.63 15.99
N VAL A 318 9.98 -0.48 15.75
CA VAL A 318 10.43 -1.83 16.10
C VAL A 318 10.84 -2.63 14.88
N THR A 319 11.04 -2.00 13.72
CA THR A 319 11.55 -2.64 12.49
C THR A 319 12.80 -1.91 11.98
N LEU A 320 13.67 -2.64 11.28
CA LEU A 320 14.85 -2.07 10.60
C LEU A 320 14.55 -1.65 9.15
N ASP A 321 13.26 -1.56 8.81
CA ASP A 321 12.79 -1.44 7.44
C ASP A 321 11.72 -0.35 7.34
N GLU A 322 12.17 0.84 7.72
CA GLU A 322 11.31 1.85 8.34
C GLU A 322 10.26 2.38 7.36
N THR A 323 10.73 2.72 6.16
CA THR A 323 9.95 3.44 5.17
C THR A 323 9.02 2.52 4.39
N ARG A 324 9.46 1.29 4.14
CA ARG A 324 8.66 0.26 3.46
C ARG A 324 7.50 -0.21 4.32
N VAL A 325 7.78 -0.59 5.58
CA VAL A 325 6.73 -1.03 6.51
C VAL A 325 5.70 0.08 6.66
N TYR A 326 6.16 1.32 6.88
CA TYR A 326 5.26 2.46 7.00
C TYR A 326 4.37 2.66 5.76
N ALA A 327 4.97 2.66 4.57
CA ALA A 327 4.25 2.88 3.31
C ALA A 327 3.19 1.80 3.06
N VAL A 328 3.49 0.55 3.38
CA VAL A 328 2.55 -0.58 3.24
C VAL A 328 1.40 -0.47 4.25
N ILE A 329 1.71 -0.23 5.54
CA ILE A 329 0.67 -0.19 6.58
C ILE A 329 -0.26 1.02 6.47
N THR A 330 0.24 2.12 5.91
CA THR A 330 -0.53 3.36 5.70
C THR A 330 -1.24 3.42 4.34
N ALA A 331 -1.02 2.45 3.44
CA ALA A 331 -1.68 2.38 2.13
C ALA A 331 -3.21 2.60 2.18
N PRO A 332 -3.97 2.05 3.16
CA PRO A 332 -5.41 2.28 3.24
C PRO A 332 -5.79 3.76 3.48
N LEU A 333 -4.91 4.57 4.09
CA LEU A 333 -5.15 6.01 4.31
C LEU A 333 -5.28 6.77 3.00
N LEU A 334 -4.61 6.32 1.93
CA LEU A 334 -4.69 6.96 0.61
C LEU A 334 -6.13 7.00 0.09
N VAL A 335 -6.94 5.98 0.41
CA VAL A 335 -8.37 5.98 0.08
C VAL A 335 -9.12 7.06 0.87
N GLY A 336 -8.84 7.17 2.17
CA GLY A 336 -9.44 8.20 3.02
C GLY A 336 -9.13 9.60 2.51
N VAL A 337 -7.86 9.87 2.23
CA VAL A 337 -7.38 11.14 1.65
C VAL A 337 -8.06 11.41 0.30
N ALA A 338 -8.05 10.43 -0.62
CA ALA A 338 -8.64 10.59 -1.95
C ALA A 338 -10.13 10.97 -1.92
N VAL A 339 -10.89 10.31 -1.04
CA VAL A 339 -12.33 10.51 -0.88
C VAL A 339 -12.64 11.80 -0.12
N LEU A 340 -11.88 12.14 0.92
CA LEU A 340 -12.09 13.40 1.65
C LEU A 340 -11.75 14.63 0.80
N LEU A 341 -10.72 14.56 -0.04
CA LEU A 341 -10.41 15.64 -1.00
C LEU A 341 -11.57 15.93 -1.96
N ASP A 342 -12.30 14.90 -2.38
CA ASP A 342 -13.48 15.02 -3.24
C ASP A 342 -14.70 15.57 -2.46
N ARG A 343 -14.81 15.23 -1.17
CA ARG A 343 -15.94 15.56 -0.30
C ARG A 343 -15.76 16.83 0.54
N GLU A 344 -14.69 17.59 0.35
CA GLU A 344 -14.48 18.82 1.09
C GLU A 344 -15.67 19.77 1.00
N ARG A 345 -15.93 20.50 2.09
CA ARG A 345 -17.02 21.49 2.16
C ARG A 345 -16.48 22.86 2.55
N PRO A 346 -16.70 23.90 1.72
CA PRO A 346 -17.36 23.86 0.40
C PRO A 346 -16.53 23.08 -0.66
N PRO A 347 -17.17 22.46 -1.67
CA PRO A 347 -16.48 21.62 -2.64
C PRO A 347 -15.42 22.42 -3.42
N LEU A 348 -14.29 21.75 -3.70
CA LEU A 348 -13.25 22.31 -4.55
C LEU A 348 -13.68 22.23 -6.02
N PRO A 349 -13.42 23.28 -6.85
CA PRO A 349 -13.65 23.20 -8.28
C PRO A 349 -12.85 22.04 -8.90
N ASP A 350 -13.48 21.21 -9.73
CA ASP A 350 -12.82 20.04 -10.32
C ASP A 350 -11.56 20.40 -11.11
N ARG A 351 -11.58 21.54 -11.81
CA ARG A 351 -10.41 22.06 -12.54
C ARG A 351 -9.23 22.36 -11.62
N LEU A 352 -9.49 22.85 -10.40
CA LEU A 352 -8.44 23.13 -9.42
C LEU A 352 -7.85 21.83 -8.88
N VAL A 353 -8.70 20.84 -8.55
CA VAL A 353 -8.22 19.53 -8.08
C VAL A 353 -7.45 18.79 -9.18
N ALA A 354 -7.94 18.83 -10.42
CA ALA A 354 -7.25 18.26 -11.57
C ALA A 354 -5.93 18.99 -11.86
N GLY A 355 -5.90 20.33 -11.80
CA GLY A 355 -4.68 21.12 -11.96
C GLY A 355 -3.64 20.82 -10.87
N PHE A 356 -4.08 20.70 -9.62
CA PHE A 356 -3.22 20.27 -8.52
C PHE A 356 -2.69 18.85 -8.74
N ALA A 357 -3.52 17.92 -9.21
CA ALA A 357 -3.09 16.57 -9.55
C ALA A 357 -2.03 16.55 -10.67
N VAL A 358 -2.22 17.32 -11.74
CA VAL A 358 -1.19 17.48 -12.80
C VAL A 358 0.09 18.08 -12.23
N GLY A 359 -0.02 19.13 -11.42
CA GLY A 359 1.14 19.76 -10.78
C GLY A 359 1.90 18.80 -9.86
N LEU A 360 1.20 17.97 -9.10
CA LEU A 360 1.79 16.97 -8.21
C LEU A 360 2.53 15.88 -9.01
N LEU A 361 1.93 15.38 -10.09
CA LEU A 361 2.59 14.45 -11.02
C LEU A 361 3.82 15.11 -11.66
N GLY A 362 3.69 16.33 -12.17
CA GLY A 362 4.79 17.06 -12.79
C GLY A 362 5.96 17.31 -11.84
N LEU A 363 5.67 17.67 -10.59
CA LEU A 363 6.70 17.88 -9.58
C LEU A 363 7.38 16.58 -9.16
N SER A 364 6.64 15.47 -9.08
CA SER A 364 7.24 14.16 -8.78
C SER A 364 8.24 13.70 -9.85
N LEU A 365 8.15 14.20 -11.08
CA LEU A 365 9.17 13.92 -12.10
C LEU A 365 10.51 14.62 -11.83
N VAL A 366 10.50 15.69 -11.02
CA VAL A 366 11.69 16.49 -10.69
C VAL A 366 12.30 16.07 -9.35
N VAL A 367 11.47 15.56 -8.44
CA VAL A 367 11.95 15.05 -7.14
C VAL A 367 12.21 13.55 -7.25
N PRO A 368 13.41 13.04 -6.94
CA PRO A 368 13.67 11.60 -7.05
C PRO A 368 12.86 10.81 -6.00
N GLY A 369 12.31 9.68 -6.43
CA GLY A 369 11.80 8.68 -5.51
C GLY A 369 12.93 8.11 -4.67
N GLY A 370 12.70 7.87 -3.40
CA GLY A 370 13.65 7.22 -2.53
C GLY A 370 12.97 6.50 -1.38
N PHE A 371 13.68 5.57 -0.77
CA PHE A 371 13.29 4.90 0.47
C PHE A 371 14.50 4.83 1.40
N ALA A 372 14.27 4.65 2.70
CA ALA A 372 15.32 4.56 3.70
C ALA A 372 15.25 3.23 4.46
N THR A 373 16.41 2.58 4.56
CA THR A 373 16.69 1.38 5.37
C THR A 373 18.09 1.57 5.99
N GLY A 374 18.18 2.38 7.04
CA GLY A 374 19.43 2.92 7.60
C GLY A 374 20.04 4.04 6.76
N VAL A 375 20.15 3.83 5.44
CA VAL A 375 20.58 4.83 4.46
C VAL A 375 19.46 5.09 3.47
N THR A 376 19.25 6.36 3.11
CA THR A 376 18.30 6.77 2.08
C THR A 376 18.89 6.49 0.71
N SER A 377 18.19 5.66 -0.04
CA SER A 377 18.50 5.32 -1.41
C SER A 377 17.57 6.06 -2.35
N TRP A 378 18.11 6.57 -3.44
CA TRP A 378 17.42 7.42 -4.40
C TRP A 378 17.39 6.77 -5.78
N ARG A 379 16.34 7.07 -6.55
CA ARG A 379 16.18 6.62 -7.94
C ARG A 379 17.43 6.85 -8.80
N GLY A 380 18.18 7.94 -8.57
CA GLY A 380 19.38 8.27 -9.34
C GLY A 380 20.55 7.29 -9.17
N GLN A 381 20.51 6.43 -8.14
CA GLN A 381 21.53 5.39 -7.90
C GLN A 381 21.21 4.09 -8.64
N LEU A 382 19.99 3.93 -9.16
CA LEU A 382 19.51 2.68 -9.73
C LEU A 382 19.77 2.62 -11.24
N ASP A 383 20.41 1.53 -11.69
CA ASP A 383 20.57 1.23 -13.12
C ASP A 383 19.28 0.60 -13.68
N THR A 384 18.29 1.46 -13.93
CA THR A 384 17.00 1.02 -14.48
C THR A 384 17.14 0.29 -15.83
N PRO A 385 17.98 0.74 -16.79
CA PRO A 385 18.25 -0.03 -18.02
C PRO A 385 18.71 -1.47 -17.76
N ALA A 386 19.71 -1.68 -16.90
CA ALA A 386 20.18 -3.02 -16.56
C ALA A 386 19.08 -3.86 -15.89
N MET A 387 18.25 -3.25 -15.04
CA MET A 387 17.10 -3.94 -14.45
C MET A 387 16.05 -4.33 -15.49
N VAL A 388 15.81 -3.52 -16.52
CA VAL A 388 14.89 -3.86 -17.61
C VAL A 388 15.42 -5.04 -18.42
N GLU A 389 16.73 -5.11 -18.69
CA GLU A 389 17.36 -6.26 -19.34
C GLU A 389 17.24 -7.53 -18.48
N PHE A 390 17.55 -7.43 -17.18
CA PHE A 390 17.36 -8.52 -16.23
C PHE A 390 15.90 -9.00 -16.19
N LEU A 391 14.95 -8.08 -16.15
CA LEU A 391 13.53 -8.43 -16.21
C LEU A 391 13.16 -9.08 -17.54
N ARG A 392 13.79 -8.74 -18.67
CA ARG A 392 13.46 -9.31 -19.98
C ARG A 392 13.89 -10.78 -20.10
N ASP A 393 15.16 -11.06 -19.81
CA ASP A 393 15.76 -12.37 -20.11
C ASP A 393 16.70 -12.90 -19.00
N GLY A 394 16.83 -12.17 -17.90
CA GLY A 394 17.69 -12.55 -16.78
C GLY A 394 19.15 -12.12 -16.95
N THR A 395 19.48 -11.35 -17.99
CA THR A 395 20.81 -10.80 -18.21
C THR A 395 21.22 -9.89 -17.06
N ARG A 396 22.42 -10.13 -16.53
CA ARG A 396 23.03 -9.37 -15.44
C ARG A 396 24.55 -9.57 -15.44
N PRO A 397 25.31 -8.71 -14.76
CA PRO A 397 26.74 -8.95 -14.55
C PRO A 397 27.00 -10.34 -13.92
N PRO A 398 28.09 -11.02 -14.29
CA PRO A 398 28.45 -12.30 -13.70
C PRO A 398 28.73 -12.13 -12.20
N GLY A 399 28.26 -13.07 -11.38
CA GLY A 399 28.45 -13.04 -9.94
C GLY A 399 27.19 -13.37 -9.14
N ASP A 400 27.27 -13.15 -7.83
CA ASP A 400 26.16 -13.38 -6.91
C ASP A 400 25.01 -12.38 -7.14
N LEU A 401 23.76 -12.88 -7.12
CA LEU A 401 22.57 -12.05 -7.39
C LEU A 401 22.34 -11.02 -6.29
N THR A 402 22.50 -11.45 -5.04
CA THR A 402 22.30 -10.61 -3.88
C THR A 402 23.29 -9.45 -3.88
N LEU A 403 24.57 -9.72 -4.17
CA LEU A 403 25.61 -8.68 -4.25
C LEU A 403 25.34 -7.66 -5.36
N TRP A 404 24.90 -8.09 -6.55
CA TRP A 404 24.52 -7.15 -7.61
C TRP A 404 23.30 -6.31 -7.23
N LEU A 405 22.27 -6.92 -6.63
CA LEU A 405 21.08 -6.20 -6.19
C LEU A 405 21.35 -5.25 -5.01
N LEU A 406 22.39 -5.50 -4.23
CA LEU A 406 22.87 -4.61 -3.17
C LEU A 406 23.77 -3.50 -3.68
N SER A 407 24.44 -3.65 -4.84
CA SER A 407 25.48 -2.71 -5.27
C SER A 407 25.05 -1.24 -5.39
N PRO A 408 23.78 -0.89 -5.71
CA PRO A 408 23.35 0.52 -5.70
C PRO A 408 23.18 1.10 -4.30
N PHE A 409 23.01 0.23 -3.30
CA PHE A 409 22.78 0.61 -1.92
C PHE A 409 24.12 0.61 -1.19
N ASP A 410 24.49 1.73 -0.57
CA ASP A 410 25.68 1.82 0.30
C ASP A 410 25.39 1.13 1.65
N PHE A 411 24.99 -0.14 1.55
CA PHE A 411 24.51 -0.96 2.64
C PHE A 411 25.49 -2.09 2.88
N THR A 412 26.28 -1.97 3.93
CA THR A 412 27.07 -3.07 4.46
C THR A 412 26.13 -3.95 5.28
N ILE A 413 25.87 -5.19 4.86
CA ILE A 413 25.17 -6.16 5.70
C ILE A 413 25.97 -6.27 7.01
N PRO A 414 25.41 -5.88 8.17
CA PRO A 414 26.10 -6.07 9.43
C PRO A 414 26.43 -7.56 9.55
N ALA A 415 27.68 -7.91 9.85
CA ALA A 415 28.03 -9.30 10.12
C ALA A 415 27.08 -9.83 11.21
N LEU A 416 26.21 -10.76 10.82
CA LEU A 416 25.25 -11.43 11.72
C LEU A 416 25.94 -12.45 12.60
#